data_AF-A0A924LTL1-F1
#
_entry.id   AF-A0A924LTL1-F1
#
_cell.length_a   1.000
_cell.length_b   1.000
_cell.length_c   1.000
_cell.angle_alpha   90.00
_cell.angle_beta   90.00
_cell.angle_gamma   90.00
#
_symmetry.space_group_name_H-M   'P 1'
#
loop_
_entity.id
_entity.type
_entity.pdbx_description
1 polymer ?
#
loop_
_entity_poly.entity_id
_entity_poly.type
_entity_poly.pdbx_seq_one_letter_code
_entity_poly.pdbx_strand_id
1 'polypeptide(L)'
;MKNQKKFATFLLLLISWYNYSQLGFCTGSKGDAVFNEKFGNGTSYGPALPAGVTNYNYVTGNPNDGFYTLFYRTNLYSTWHYSIDHTPDATDGPNGKALIVNANASTSGDFYKRTVTGLCVNTTFEFSAWLMNVYNPSSGFCGVNEIPINVRFEIWNDTETLLLRAGNTGNIIGTNNPIWQQFALVFTTTNQTSVVLKMKNNGLGGCGNDLAIDDIEFKSCGELTTLSSPSSTGNSFTTCVGATSLQLQATTTGSATYFYQWQTSTNGTTWIDIVGANATSYTATNLTSPTFFRTKVAQDASNLNNNFCSTISNIFTISILASPTNAASNGDAIICSNRTIPSLSVVSVAGMGVDWYDAASGGNLLQSNSTTYTPIAAGTFYAEVYNLLTNCKSLVRTPVLLTIVPAPIATINAVNAICAGNSTSVIFNGTPNAVVNFNVDAGANQTISLDNIGTATLLTPALNSNSTYSLVSVASSVLTSCATLLSSQVIINVNPNPVVVISGNSTICTGSSTILTFTGTPDAIVTYTVNGGSNQNITLNNTGVATLSTGNLLTNISYTLINIALPGSAGCTQSLTQIFTIALSLFPTASIIATSTSVCSGY
;
A
#
# COMPACT_ATOMS: atom_id res chain seq x y z
N MET A 1 -99.82 -38.20 9.91
CA MET A 1 -98.49 -37.59 9.71
C MET A 1 -97.56 -38.65 9.14
N LYS A 2 -96.90 -38.30 8.02
CA LYS A 2 -96.05 -39.15 7.18
C LYS A 2 -94.76 -39.57 7.91
N ASN A 3 -94.19 -40.73 7.55
CA ASN A 3 -92.78 -40.79 7.14
C ASN A 3 -92.41 -42.17 6.58
N GLN A 4 -92.31 -42.25 5.25
CA GLN A 4 -91.61 -43.32 4.54
C GLN A 4 -90.10 -43.09 4.67
N LYS A 5 -89.37 -44.11 5.13
CA LYS A 5 -87.90 -44.15 5.06
C LYS A 5 -87.50 -44.56 3.64
N LYS A 6 -86.92 -43.63 2.88
CA LYS A 6 -86.25 -43.92 1.60
C LYS A 6 -84.80 -44.32 1.88
N PHE A 7 -84.43 -45.54 1.51
CA PHE A 7 -83.03 -45.96 1.39
C PHE A 7 -82.49 -45.40 0.07
N ALA A 8 -81.50 -44.51 0.13
CA ALA A 8 -80.79 -44.02 -1.04
C ALA A 8 -79.47 -44.78 -1.15
N THR A 9 -79.40 -45.72 -2.10
CA THR A 9 -78.17 -46.42 -2.48
C THR A 9 -77.30 -45.45 -3.29
N PHE A 10 -76.15 -45.04 -2.74
CA PHE A 10 -75.17 -44.20 -3.43
C PHE A 10 -74.29 -45.11 -4.31
N LEU A 11 -74.50 -45.08 -5.62
CA LEU A 11 -73.65 -45.78 -6.59
C LEU A 11 -72.39 -44.92 -6.82
N LEU A 12 -71.26 -45.34 -6.25
CA LEU A 12 -69.95 -44.73 -6.52
C LEU A 12 -69.52 -45.12 -7.95
N LEU A 13 -69.65 -44.20 -8.90
CA LEU A 13 -69.01 -44.29 -10.21
C LEU A 13 -67.50 -44.06 -10.02
N LEU A 14 -66.73 -45.15 -10.01
CA LEU A 14 -65.28 -45.11 -10.18
C LEU A 14 -64.98 -44.66 -11.62
N ILE A 15 -64.87 -43.34 -11.83
CA ILE A 15 -64.28 -42.80 -13.04
C ILE A 15 -62.76 -42.98 -12.89
N SER A 16 -62.19 -43.99 -13.53
CA SER A 16 -60.75 -44.11 -13.69
C SER A 16 -60.29 -43.03 -14.68
N TRP A 17 -59.88 -41.87 -14.17
CA TRP A 17 -59.10 -40.93 -14.97
C TRP A 17 -57.74 -41.59 -15.19
N TYR A 18 -57.42 -41.92 -16.44
CA TYR A 18 -56.04 -42.18 -16.83
C TYR A 18 -55.28 -40.88 -16.61
N ASN A 19 -54.61 -40.74 -15.46
CA ASN A 19 -53.61 -39.71 -15.26
C ASN A 19 -52.44 -40.06 -16.19
N TYR A 20 -52.48 -39.56 -17.43
CA TYR A 20 -51.29 -39.55 -18.26
C TYR A 20 -50.23 -38.76 -17.49
N SER A 21 -49.09 -39.38 -17.17
CA SER A 21 -47.95 -38.67 -16.62
C SER A 21 -47.61 -37.53 -17.58
N GLN A 22 -47.73 -36.30 -17.10
CA GLN A 22 -47.35 -35.13 -17.89
C GLN A 22 -45.82 -35.07 -17.99
N LEU A 23 -45.35 -34.49 -19.09
CA LEU A 23 -43.94 -34.13 -19.24
C LEU A 23 -43.49 -33.23 -18.09
N GLY A 24 -42.22 -33.34 -17.72
CA GLY A 24 -41.68 -32.62 -16.58
C GLY A 24 -40.17 -32.63 -16.61
N PHE A 25 -39.59 -31.49 -16.23
CA PHE A 25 -38.16 -31.32 -16.07
C PHE A 25 -37.73 -31.75 -14.67
N CYS A 26 -36.46 -32.12 -14.55
CA CYS A 26 -35.78 -32.22 -13.27
C CYS A 26 -35.84 -30.87 -12.57
N THR A 27 -36.39 -30.87 -11.35
CA THR A 27 -36.54 -29.65 -10.54
C THR A 27 -35.30 -29.32 -9.71
N GLY A 28 -34.33 -30.25 -9.63
CA GLY A 28 -33.12 -30.09 -8.83
C GLY A 28 -31.83 -30.14 -9.65
N SER A 29 -30.77 -30.63 -9.02
CA SER A 29 -29.43 -30.68 -9.63
C SER A 29 -29.37 -31.74 -10.73
N LYS A 30 -28.61 -31.44 -11.79
CA LYS A 30 -28.33 -32.36 -12.90
C LYS A 30 -26.85 -32.77 -12.90
N GLY A 31 -26.55 -33.94 -13.46
CA GLY A 31 -25.17 -34.38 -13.73
C GLY A 31 -24.76 -34.16 -15.18
N ASP A 32 -23.66 -34.78 -15.56
CA ASP A 32 -23.18 -34.78 -16.95
C ASP A 32 -24.12 -35.59 -17.85
N ALA A 33 -24.12 -35.26 -19.16
CA ALA A 33 -24.92 -35.99 -20.13
C ALA A 33 -24.32 -37.39 -20.36
N VAL A 34 -25.07 -38.44 -20.05
CA VAL A 34 -24.71 -39.83 -20.37
C VAL A 34 -24.91 -40.14 -21.85
N PHE A 35 -25.82 -39.40 -22.49
CA PHE A 35 -26.09 -39.47 -23.91
C PHE A 35 -26.44 -38.08 -24.43
N ASN A 36 -25.94 -37.77 -25.61
CA ASN A 36 -26.24 -36.56 -26.36
C ASN A 36 -26.28 -36.90 -27.85
N GLU A 37 -27.36 -36.56 -28.53
CA GLU A 37 -27.52 -36.69 -29.98
C GLU A 37 -27.89 -35.33 -30.57
N LYS A 38 -27.05 -34.91 -31.51
CA LYS A 38 -27.09 -33.61 -32.19
C LYS A 38 -27.09 -33.75 -33.72
N PHE A 39 -27.19 -34.99 -34.23
CA PHE A 39 -27.28 -35.33 -35.65
C PHE A 39 -26.11 -34.86 -36.55
N GLY A 40 -25.04 -34.32 -35.96
CA GLY A 40 -23.81 -33.90 -36.62
C GLY A 40 -23.82 -32.42 -37.05
N ASN A 41 -22.86 -32.03 -37.89
CA ASN A 41 -22.70 -30.65 -38.34
C ASN A 41 -22.37 -30.54 -39.84
N GLY A 42 -22.37 -29.31 -40.35
CA GLY A 42 -21.97 -28.93 -41.70
C GLY A 42 -23.14 -28.64 -42.64
N THR A 43 -22.81 -28.06 -43.80
CA THR A 43 -23.80 -27.52 -44.75
C THR A 43 -24.38 -28.54 -45.73
N SER A 44 -23.91 -29.79 -45.70
CA SER A 44 -24.42 -30.89 -46.52
C SER A 44 -25.43 -31.73 -45.73
N TYR A 45 -26.38 -32.37 -46.43
CA TYR A 45 -27.28 -33.34 -45.81
C TYR A 45 -26.49 -34.40 -45.03
N GLY A 46 -26.94 -34.71 -43.81
CA GLY A 46 -26.36 -35.76 -42.97
C GLY A 46 -26.65 -37.16 -43.51
N PRO A 47 -25.91 -38.18 -43.06
CA PRO A 47 -26.14 -39.56 -43.46
C PRO A 47 -27.48 -40.11 -42.94
N ALA A 48 -27.95 -41.23 -43.49
CA ALA A 48 -29.10 -41.94 -42.94
C ALA A 48 -28.82 -42.37 -41.48
N LEU A 49 -29.84 -42.25 -40.63
CA LEU A 49 -29.82 -42.82 -39.28
C LEU A 49 -29.70 -44.35 -39.35
N PRO A 50 -29.06 -44.99 -38.35
CA PRO A 50 -28.94 -46.45 -38.29
C PRO A 50 -30.30 -47.17 -38.40
N ALA A 51 -30.29 -48.38 -38.97
CA ALA A 51 -31.49 -49.19 -39.12
C ALA A 51 -32.19 -49.40 -37.76
N GLY A 52 -33.52 -49.21 -37.74
CA GLY A 52 -34.35 -49.35 -36.54
C GLY A 52 -34.43 -48.11 -35.65
N VAL A 53 -33.73 -47.02 -35.97
CA VAL A 53 -33.86 -45.73 -35.26
C VAL A 53 -35.15 -45.01 -35.64
N THR A 54 -35.61 -45.16 -36.87
CA THR A 54 -36.89 -44.62 -37.31
C THR A 54 -37.50 -45.55 -38.34
N ASN A 55 -38.82 -45.51 -38.50
CA ASN A 55 -39.53 -46.20 -39.59
C ASN A 55 -39.82 -45.26 -40.77
N TYR A 56 -39.34 -44.02 -40.74
CA TYR A 56 -39.37 -43.09 -41.86
C TYR A 56 -38.23 -43.40 -42.84
N ASN A 57 -38.47 -43.16 -44.13
CA ASN A 57 -37.48 -43.41 -45.17
C ASN A 57 -36.49 -42.24 -45.27
N TYR A 58 -35.20 -42.53 -45.36
CA TYR A 58 -34.20 -41.48 -45.52
C TYR A 58 -34.22 -40.90 -46.94
N VAL A 59 -34.01 -39.58 -47.05
CA VAL A 59 -33.68 -38.92 -48.31
C VAL A 59 -32.58 -37.86 -48.14
N THR A 60 -31.75 -37.73 -49.17
CA THR A 60 -30.86 -36.58 -49.36
C THR A 60 -31.61 -35.52 -50.15
N GLY A 61 -32.21 -34.54 -49.45
CA GLY A 61 -33.08 -33.56 -50.08
C GLY A 61 -34.31 -33.25 -49.24
N ASN A 62 -35.37 -32.80 -49.92
CA ASN A 62 -36.65 -32.47 -49.29
C ASN A 62 -37.41 -33.77 -48.96
N PRO A 63 -37.76 -34.03 -47.68
CA PRO A 63 -38.53 -35.20 -47.30
C PRO A 63 -40.01 -35.07 -47.69
N ASN A 64 -40.50 -36.02 -48.50
CA ASN A 64 -41.94 -36.22 -48.72
C ASN A 64 -42.58 -36.95 -47.52
N ASP A 65 -43.91 -37.08 -47.50
CA ASP A 65 -44.64 -37.79 -46.44
C ASP A 65 -44.06 -39.18 -46.15
N GLY A 66 -43.69 -39.42 -44.88
CA GLY A 66 -43.06 -40.66 -44.48
C GLY A 66 -41.55 -40.72 -44.72
N PHE A 67 -40.92 -39.59 -45.05
CA PHE A 67 -39.48 -39.46 -45.18
C PHE A 67 -38.89 -38.53 -44.11
N TYR A 68 -37.58 -38.68 -43.89
CA TYR A 68 -36.80 -37.76 -43.08
C TYR A 68 -35.49 -37.39 -43.76
N THR A 69 -34.90 -36.30 -43.31
CA THR A 69 -33.53 -35.91 -43.64
C THR A 69 -32.83 -35.32 -42.42
N LEU A 70 -31.51 -35.20 -42.48
CA LEU A 70 -30.71 -34.50 -41.47
C LEU A 70 -30.11 -33.25 -42.12
N PHE A 71 -30.47 -32.06 -41.64
CA PHE A 71 -29.99 -30.82 -42.25
C PHE A 71 -29.93 -29.67 -41.25
N TYR A 72 -29.09 -28.67 -41.56
CA TYR A 72 -28.79 -27.56 -40.65
C TYR A 72 -29.79 -26.41 -40.67
N ARG A 73 -30.77 -26.48 -41.57
CA ARG A 73 -31.86 -25.51 -41.66
C ARG A 73 -33.16 -26.16 -42.10
N THR A 74 -34.28 -25.59 -41.69
CA THR A 74 -35.60 -26.21 -41.86
C THR A 74 -36.40 -25.74 -43.07
N ASN A 75 -35.95 -24.74 -43.84
CA ASN A 75 -36.71 -24.19 -44.98
C ASN A 75 -36.64 -25.06 -46.26
N LEU A 76 -36.86 -26.37 -46.13
CA LEU A 76 -36.80 -27.30 -47.25
C LEU A 76 -37.96 -27.07 -48.22
N TYR A 77 -39.14 -26.73 -47.71
CA TYR A 77 -40.28 -26.28 -48.50
C TYR A 77 -40.56 -24.78 -48.29
N SER A 78 -41.19 -24.12 -49.27
CA SER A 78 -41.59 -22.72 -49.16
C SER A 78 -42.66 -22.47 -48.09
N THR A 79 -43.33 -23.53 -47.63
CA THR A 79 -44.33 -23.54 -46.57
C THR A 79 -43.73 -23.77 -45.20
N TRP A 80 -42.41 -24.03 -45.11
CA TRP A 80 -41.71 -24.29 -43.86
C TRP A 80 -40.87 -23.09 -43.42
N HIS A 81 -40.68 -22.96 -42.12
CA HIS A 81 -39.84 -21.92 -41.53
C HIS A 81 -38.38 -22.08 -41.93
N TYR A 82 -37.71 -20.94 -42.10
CA TYR A 82 -36.26 -20.88 -41.97
C TYR A 82 -35.92 -20.80 -40.49
N SER A 83 -35.35 -21.88 -39.96
CA SER A 83 -34.71 -21.93 -38.65
C SER A 83 -33.41 -22.69 -38.81
N ILE A 84 -32.38 -22.30 -38.07
CA ILE A 84 -31.16 -23.10 -37.86
C ILE A 84 -31.50 -24.19 -36.83
N ASP A 85 -30.62 -25.17 -36.65
CA ASP A 85 -30.70 -26.10 -35.51
C ASP A 85 -30.78 -25.34 -34.18
N HIS A 86 -31.27 -26.01 -33.13
CA HIS A 86 -31.51 -25.33 -31.86
C HIS A 86 -30.20 -25.01 -31.15
N THR A 87 -29.19 -25.87 -31.33
CA THR A 87 -27.92 -25.76 -30.65
C THR A 87 -27.18 -24.48 -31.06
N PRO A 88 -26.67 -23.65 -30.12
CA PRO A 88 -25.85 -22.51 -30.49
C PRO A 88 -24.58 -22.94 -31.25
N ASP A 89 -24.36 -22.35 -32.43
CA ASP A 89 -23.25 -22.56 -33.37
C ASP A 89 -21.82 -22.69 -32.77
N ALA A 90 -21.61 -22.23 -31.53
CA ALA A 90 -20.33 -22.30 -30.83
C ALA A 90 -19.99 -23.69 -30.26
N THR A 91 -20.98 -24.54 -29.97
CA THR A 91 -20.72 -25.86 -29.35
C THR A 91 -20.50 -26.99 -30.34
N ASP A 92 -21.06 -26.92 -31.55
CA ASP A 92 -20.97 -28.00 -32.56
C ASP A 92 -20.55 -27.52 -33.96
N GLY A 93 -20.16 -26.24 -34.06
CA GLY A 93 -19.80 -25.56 -35.30
C GLY A 93 -20.97 -24.78 -35.91
N PRO A 94 -20.72 -23.88 -36.87
CA PRO A 94 -21.67 -22.86 -37.34
C PRO A 94 -22.90 -23.38 -38.13
N ASN A 95 -23.14 -24.69 -38.13
CA ASN A 95 -24.22 -25.36 -38.86
C ASN A 95 -24.49 -26.74 -38.22
N GLY A 96 -25.00 -26.79 -36.99
CA GLY A 96 -25.47 -28.06 -36.41
C GLY A 96 -26.67 -28.60 -37.19
N LYS A 97 -26.97 -29.89 -37.10
CA LYS A 97 -28.06 -30.52 -37.87
C LYS A 97 -29.20 -30.91 -36.95
N ALA A 98 -30.42 -30.79 -37.46
CA ALA A 98 -31.60 -31.37 -36.84
C ALA A 98 -32.13 -32.56 -37.65
N LEU A 99 -32.84 -33.46 -36.96
CA LEU A 99 -33.67 -34.47 -37.61
C LEU A 99 -34.96 -33.81 -38.10
N ILE A 100 -35.14 -33.72 -39.40
CA ILE A 100 -36.31 -33.11 -40.04
C ILE A 100 -37.16 -34.21 -40.65
N VAL A 101 -38.40 -34.33 -40.19
CA VAL A 101 -39.32 -35.40 -40.59
C VAL A 101 -40.58 -34.81 -41.20
N ASN A 102 -40.93 -35.29 -42.38
CA ASN A 102 -42.24 -35.06 -42.98
C ASN A 102 -43.17 -36.22 -42.59
N ALA A 103 -44.19 -35.93 -41.79
CA ALA A 103 -45.00 -36.95 -41.14
C ALA A 103 -45.86 -37.74 -42.15
N ASN A 104 -45.94 -39.07 -42.01
CA ASN A 104 -46.67 -39.91 -42.98
C ASN A 104 -48.19 -39.70 -42.89
N ALA A 105 -48.84 -39.28 -43.97
CA ALA A 105 -50.27 -38.96 -44.01
C ALA A 105 -51.23 -40.10 -43.68
N SER A 106 -50.81 -41.36 -43.74
CA SER A 106 -51.68 -42.52 -43.60
C SER A 106 -51.35 -43.44 -42.42
N THR A 107 -50.16 -43.29 -41.83
CA THR A 107 -49.69 -44.15 -40.73
C THR A 107 -48.95 -43.33 -39.68
N SER A 108 -49.20 -43.64 -38.41
CA SER A 108 -48.36 -43.15 -37.31
C SER A 108 -47.01 -43.86 -37.34
N GLY A 109 -45.93 -43.11 -37.15
CA GLY A 109 -44.56 -43.63 -37.16
C GLY A 109 -43.76 -43.29 -35.91
N ASP A 110 -42.60 -43.93 -35.81
CA ASP A 110 -41.59 -43.69 -34.79
C ASP A 110 -40.61 -42.66 -35.36
N PHE A 111 -40.72 -41.41 -34.90
CA PHE A 111 -39.80 -40.35 -35.31
C PHE A 111 -38.37 -40.69 -34.92
N TYR A 112 -38.17 -41.23 -33.72
CA TYR A 112 -36.86 -41.61 -33.23
C TYR A 112 -36.95 -42.72 -32.18
N LYS A 113 -36.06 -43.71 -32.27
CA LYS A 113 -35.91 -44.82 -31.35
C LYS A 113 -34.42 -45.04 -31.11
N ARG A 114 -34.03 -45.14 -29.83
CA ARG A 114 -32.63 -45.35 -29.48
C ARG A 114 -32.51 -46.15 -28.20
N THR A 115 -31.61 -47.13 -28.20
CA THR A 115 -31.13 -47.73 -26.95
C THR A 115 -30.07 -46.81 -26.37
N VAL A 116 -30.30 -46.32 -25.17
CA VAL A 116 -29.39 -45.48 -24.41
C VAL A 116 -28.74 -46.37 -23.36
N THR A 117 -27.41 -46.51 -23.43
CA THR A 117 -26.60 -47.35 -22.54
C THR A 117 -25.74 -46.48 -21.61
N GLY A 118 -25.20 -47.07 -20.54
CA GLY A 118 -24.31 -46.38 -19.60
C GLY A 118 -25.05 -45.69 -18.44
N LEU A 119 -26.36 -45.94 -18.32
CA LEU A 119 -27.13 -45.55 -17.15
C LEU A 119 -26.71 -46.36 -15.93
N CYS A 120 -26.99 -45.86 -14.74
CA CYS A 120 -26.76 -46.59 -13.50
C CYS A 120 -28.07 -46.99 -12.87
N VAL A 121 -28.08 -48.13 -12.18
CA VAL A 121 -29.21 -48.57 -11.36
C VAL A 121 -29.45 -47.58 -10.20
N ASN A 122 -30.66 -47.62 -9.63
CA ASN A 122 -31.09 -46.75 -8.52
C ASN A 122 -30.83 -45.25 -8.77
N THR A 123 -30.90 -44.82 -10.04
CA THR A 123 -30.61 -43.44 -10.43
C THR A 123 -31.78 -42.87 -11.19
N THR A 124 -32.14 -41.64 -10.83
CA THR A 124 -33.14 -40.85 -11.55
C THR A 124 -32.45 -40.11 -12.68
N PHE A 125 -33.06 -40.11 -13.86
CA PHE A 125 -32.57 -39.44 -15.06
C PHE A 125 -33.65 -38.53 -15.63
N GLU A 126 -33.22 -37.45 -16.25
CA GLU A 126 -34.03 -36.65 -17.17
C GLU A 126 -33.63 -37.02 -18.60
N PHE A 127 -34.61 -37.42 -19.40
CA PHE A 127 -34.53 -37.32 -20.85
C PHE A 127 -35.07 -35.96 -21.28
N SER A 128 -34.43 -35.31 -22.26
CA SER A 128 -34.96 -34.11 -22.91
C SER A 128 -34.69 -34.09 -24.42
N ALA A 129 -35.51 -33.34 -25.16
CA ALA A 129 -35.32 -33.08 -26.58
C ALA A 129 -35.98 -31.74 -26.96
N TRP A 130 -35.44 -31.07 -27.98
CA TRP A 130 -36.03 -29.87 -28.57
C TRP A 130 -36.81 -30.22 -29.83
N LEU A 131 -38.05 -29.74 -29.90
CA LEU A 131 -38.94 -29.98 -31.02
C LEU A 131 -39.45 -28.65 -31.59
N MET A 132 -39.63 -28.59 -32.91
CA MET A 132 -40.24 -27.45 -33.59
C MET A 132 -41.23 -27.93 -34.63
N ASN A 133 -42.39 -27.27 -34.72
CA ASN A 133 -43.23 -27.37 -35.90
C ASN A 133 -42.62 -26.55 -37.04
N VAL A 134 -42.19 -27.24 -38.11
CA VAL A 134 -41.53 -26.55 -39.22
C VAL A 134 -42.54 -25.81 -40.10
N TYR A 135 -43.84 -26.09 -40.00
CA TYR A 135 -44.86 -25.41 -40.79
C TYR A 135 -44.94 -23.92 -40.44
N ASN A 136 -44.95 -23.08 -41.48
CA ASN A 136 -45.18 -21.65 -41.41
C ASN A 136 -46.62 -21.30 -41.82
N PRO A 137 -47.51 -20.96 -40.87
CA PRO A 137 -48.89 -20.59 -41.17
C PRO A 137 -49.03 -19.34 -42.05
N SER A 138 -48.01 -18.47 -42.10
CA SER A 138 -48.01 -17.29 -42.98
C SER A 138 -47.99 -17.66 -44.47
N SER A 139 -47.61 -18.90 -44.80
CA SER A 139 -47.71 -19.43 -46.17
C SER A 139 -49.17 -19.66 -46.61
N GLY A 140 -50.10 -19.76 -45.66
CA GLY A 140 -51.52 -20.02 -45.91
C GLY A 140 -51.83 -21.43 -46.46
N PHE A 141 -50.83 -22.31 -46.57
CA PHE A 141 -50.95 -23.56 -47.32
C PHE A 141 -51.93 -24.57 -46.69
N CYS A 142 -51.91 -24.75 -45.37
CA CYS A 142 -52.82 -25.68 -44.68
C CYS A 142 -54.12 -25.02 -44.21
N GLY A 143 -54.15 -23.69 -44.10
CA GLY A 143 -55.30 -22.93 -43.61
C GLY A 143 -55.82 -23.46 -42.27
N VAL A 144 -57.15 -23.58 -42.14
CA VAL A 144 -57.84 -24.10 -40.94
C VAL A 144 -57.72 -25.62 -40.77
N ASN A 145 -57.17 -26.33 -41.76
CA ASN A 145 -57.02 -27.78 -41.76
C ASN A 145 -55.62 -28.22 -41.32
N GLU A 146 -54.86 -27.33 -40.66
CA GLU A 146 -53.57 -27.68 -40.11
C GLU A 146 -53.68 -28.84 -39.12
N ILE A 147 -52.84 -29.84 -39.33
CA ILE A 147 -52.66 -30.94 -38.39
C ILE A 147 -51.50 -30.54 -37.47
N PRO A 148 -51.68 -30.50 -36.14
CA PRO A 148 -50.58 -30.22 -35.23
C PRO A 148 -49.69 -31.45 -35.07
N ILE A 149 -48.42 -31.21 -34.76
CA ILE A 149 -47.56 -32.29 -34.26
C ILE A 149 -47.99 -32.65 -32.85
N ASN A 150 -47.98 -33.93 -32.52
CA ASN A 150 -48.11 -34.38 -31.14
C ASN A 150 -47.20 -35.58 -30.95
N VAL A 151 -46.16 -35.43 -30.12
CA VAL A 151 -45.15 -36.46 -29.92
C VAL A 151 -45.35 -37.10 -28.56
N ARG A 152 -45.35 -38.44 -28.54
CA ARG A 152 -45.29 -39.23 -27.32
C ARG A 152 -43.88 -39.70 -27.09
N PHE A 153 -43.35 -39.39 -25.91
CA PHE A 153 -42.11 -39.95 -25.43
C PHE A 153 -42.40 -41.16 -24.56
N GLU A 154 -41.69 -42.25 -24.81
CA GLU A 154 -41.74 -43.47 -24.03
C GLU A 154 -40.32 -43.89 -23.68
N ILE A 155 -40.09 -44.19 -22.40
CA ILE A 155 -38.86 -44.81 -21.90
C ILE A 155 -39.22 -46.22 -21.47
N TRP A 156 -38.70 -47.19 -22.20
CA TRP A 156 -38.85 -48.61 -21.92
C TRP A 156 -37.58 -49.17 -21.30
N ASN A 157 -37.70 -50.32 -20.63
CA ASN A 157 -36.52 -51.12 -20.35
C ASN A 157 -35.85 -51.62 -21.64
N ASP A 158 -34.63 -52.11 -21.50
CA ASP A 158 -33.79 -52.61 -22.59
C ASP A 158 -34.41 -53.74 -23.42
N THR A 159 -35.26 -54.57 -22.82
CA THR A 159 -36.02 -55.63 -23.52
C THR A 159 -37.35 -55.15 -24.13
N GLU A 160 -37.71 -53.88 -23.98
CA GLU A 160 -38.97 -53.28 -24.45
C GLU A 160 -40.25 -53.97 -23.91
N THR A 161 -40.16 -54.60 -22.74
CA THR A 161 -41.29 -55.30 -22.10
C THR A 161 -41.94 -54.51 -20.97
N LEU A 162 -41.24 -53.52 -20.42
CA LEU A 162 -41.72 -52.67 -19.32
C LEU A 162 -41.58 -51.20 -19.67
N LEU A 163 -42.69 -50.47 -19.68
CA LEU A 163 -42.71 -49.01 -19.82
C LEU A 163 -42.39 -48.37 -18.47
N LEU A 164 -41.24 -47.71 -18.37
CA LEU A 164 -40.80 -47.03 -17.15
C LEU A 164 -41.49 -45.69 -16.99
N ARG A 165 -41.64 -44.95 -18.10
CA ARG A 165 -42.26 -43.64 -18.10
C ARG A 165 -42.71 -43.25 -19.50
N ALA A 166 -43.79 -42.49 -19.60
CA ALA A 166 -44.22 -41.87 -20.84
C ALA A 166 -44.84 -40.49 -20.60
N GLY A 167 -44.89 -39.66 -21.64
CA GLY A 167 -45.54 -38.36 -21.63
C GLY A 167 -45.80 -37.87 -23.05
N ASN A 168 -46.75 -36.92 -23.19
CA ASN A 168 -47.13 -36.35 -24.47
C ASN A 168 -46.80 -34.85 -24.49
N THR A 169 -46.30 -34.35 -25.62
CA THR A 169 -46.09 -32.91 -25.83
C THR A 169 -47.39 -32.12 -25.83
N GLY A 170 -48.51 -32.78 -26.09
CA GLY A 170 -49.72 -32.10 -26.53
C GLY A 170 -49.57 -31.65 -27.98
N ASN A 171 -50.53 -30.86 -28.46
CA ASN A 171 -50.51 -30.34 -29.83
C ASN A 171 -49.55 -29.16 -29.95
N ILE A 172 -48.57 -29.29 -30.83
CA ILE A 172 -47.64 -28.23 -31.25
C ILE A 172 -48.11 -27.72 -32.61
N ILE A 173 -48.81 -26.59 -32.58
CA ILE A 173 -49.34 -25.91 -33.77
C ILE A 173 -48.23 -25.05 -34.36
N GLY A 174 -48.19 -24.92 -35.69
CA GLY A 174 -47.36 -23.99 -36.42
C GLY A 174 -47.60 -22.56 -35.96
N THR A 175 -46.52 -21.79 -35.86
CA THR A 175 -46.54 -20.39 -35.40
C THR A 175 -46.00 -19.47 -36.48
N ASN A 176 -46.31 -18.17 -36.42
CA ASN A 176 -45.84 -17.22 -37.44
C ASN A 176 -44.31 -17.06 -37.49
N ASN A 177 -43.63 -17.43 -36.40
CA ASN A 177 -42.17 -17.49 -36.31
C ASN A 177 -41.76 -18.92 -35.94
N PRO A 178 -40.55 -19.39 -36.30
CA PRO A 178 -40.03 -20.66 -35.80
C PRO A 178 -39.86 -20.62 -34.28
N ILE A 179 -40.40 -21.63 -33.58
CA ILE A 179 -40.26 -21.78 -32.12
C ILE A 179 -39.82 -23.20 -31.81
N TRP A 180 -38.57 -23.34 -31.39
CA TRP A 180 -38.08 -24.55 -30.73
C TRP A 180 -38.61 -24.59 -29.30
N GLN A 181 -39.19 -25.72 -28.89
CA GLN A 181 -39.69 -25.96 -27.54
C GLN A 181 -39.01 -27.19 -26.95
N GLN A 182 -38.47 -27.05 -25.74
CA GLN A 182 -37.89 -28.18 -25.03
C GLN A 182 -38.97 -28.97 -24.32
N PHE A 183 -38.83 -30.28 -24.37
CA PHE A 183 -39.65 -31.20 -23.61
C PHE A 183 -38.77 -32.17 -22.86
N ALA A 184 -39.24 -32.61 -21.68
CA ALA A 184 -38.48 -33.51 -20.84
C ALA A 184 -39.36 -34.53 -20.12
N LEU A 185 -38.73 -35.61 -19.69
CA LEU A 185 -39.32 -36.68 -18.92
C LEU A 185 -38.34 -37.16 -17.85
N VAL A 186 -38.78 -37.21 -16.60
CA VAL A 186 -37.97 -37.75 -15.50
C VAL A 186 -38.40 -39.18 -15.20
N PHE A 187 -37.45 -40.11 -15.12
CA PHE A 187 -37.67 -41.50 -14.81
C PHE A 187 -36.56 -42.06 -13.91
N THR A 188 -36.83 -43.18 -13.24
CA THR A 188 -35.87 -43.81 -12.34
C THR A 188 -35.59 -45.23 -12.80
N THR A 189 -34.31 -45.57 -12.88
CA THR A 189 -33.85 -46.93 -13.16
C THR A 189 -33.72 -47.69 -11.85
N THR A 190 -34.02 -48.99 -11.86
CA THR A 190 -34.01 -49.84 -10.66
C THR A 190 -33.02 -51.00 -10.80
N ASN A 191 -33.05 -51.70 -11.94
CA ASN A 191 -32.24 -52.90 -12.19
C ASN A 191 -31.58 -52.92 -13.58
N GLN A 192 -31.55 -51.78 -14.27
CA GLN A 192 -31.12 -51.66 -15.65
C GLN A 192 -30.09 -50.54 -15.82
N THR A 193 -29.11 -50.77 -16.70
CA THR A 193 -28.08 -49.80 -17.10
C THR A 193 -28.27 -49.28 -18.52
N SER A 194 -29.40 -49.62 -19.13
CA SER A 194 -29.83 -49.14 -20.43
C SER A 194 -31.35 -49.08 -20.50
N VAL A 195 -31.85 -48.17 -21.34
CA VAL A 195 -33.27 -47.99 -21.64
C VAL A 195 -33.46 -47.79 -23.14
N VAL A 196 -34.68 -48.02 -23.63
CA VAL A 196 -35.06 -47.70 -25.00
C VAL A 196 -35.95 -46.46 -24.99
N LEU A 197 -35.45 -45.37 -25.57
CA LEU A 197 -36.23 -44.19 -25.89
C LEU A 197 -37.03 -44.43 -27.17
N LYS A 198 -38.31 -44.05 -27.16
CA LYS A 198 -39.14 -43.93 -28.36
C LYS A 198 -39.83 -42.58 -28.38
N MET A 199 -39.74 -41.88 -29.50
CA MET A 199 -40.49 -40.68 -29.84
C MET A 199 -41.46 -41.04 -30.95
N LYS A 200 -42.76 -41.09 -30.62
CA LYS A 200 -43.79 -41.61 -31.52
C LYS A 200 -44.73 -40.50 -31.93
N ASN A 201 -45.17 -40.52 -33.17
CA ASN A 201 -46.21 -39.60 -33.64
C ASN A 201 -47.58 -40.04 -33.08
N ASN A 202 -48.22 -39.23 -32.25
CA ASN A 202 -49.60 -39.48 -31.81
C ASN A 202 -50.64 -39.15 -32.89
N GLY A 203 -50.28 -38.32 -33.87
CA GLY A 203 -51.15 -37.92 -34.98
C GLY A 203 -50.94 -38.74 -36.25
N LEU A 204 -51.81 -38.51 -37.23
CA LEU A 204 -51.55 -38.85 -38.63
C LEU A 204 -50.79 -37.70 -39.29
N GLY A 205 -49.97 -37.97 -40.31
CA GLY A 205 -49.33 -36.99 -41.19
C GLY A 205 -50.31 -36.12 -41.98
N GLY A 206 -49.76 -35.30 -42.88
CA GLY A 206 -50.51 -34.45 -43.79
C GLY A 206 -50.06 -33.01 -43.69
N CYS A 207 -50.98 -32.08 -43.90
CA CYS A 207 -50.61 -30.67 -43.98
C CYS A 207 -50.35 -30.07 -42.58
N GLY A 208 -49.08 -29.79 -42.27
CA GLY A 208 -48.67 -28.94 -41.15
C GLY A 208 -48.07 -29.64 -39.94
N ASN A 209 -48.00 -30.97 -39.92
CA ASN A 209 -47.46 -31.74 -38.79
C ASN A 209 -46.04 -32.28 -39.02
N ASP A 210 -45.30 -31.60 -39.88
CA ASP A 210 -43.89 -31.86 -40.11
C ASP A 210 -43.07 -31.21 -38.98
N LEU A 211 -42.01 -31.88 -38.54
CA LEU A 211 -41.24 -31.42 -37.39
C LEU A 211 -39.74 -31.48 -37.59
N ALA A 212 -39.05 -30.68 -36.79
CA ALA A 212 -37.63 -30.82 -36.53
C ALA A 212 -37.43 -31.26 -35.07
N ILE A 213 -36.49 -32.18 -34.84
CA ILE A 213 -36.07 -32.68 -33.53
C ILE A 213 -34.57 -32.44 -33.41
N ASP A 214 -34.13 -31.96 -32.25
CA ASP A 214 -32.73 -31.70 -31.97
C ASP A 214 -32.39 -31.88 -30.47
N ASP A 215 -31.10 -31.87 -30.15
CA ASP A 215 -30.57 -31.81 -28.78
C ASP A 215 -31.18 -32.87 -27.85
N ILE A 216 -31.09 -34.15 -28.25
CA ILE A 216 -31.61 -35.26 -27.45
C ILE A 216 -30.59 -35.62 -26.36
N GLU A 217 -30.97 -35.44 -25.10
CA GLU A 217 -30.06 -35.65 -23.96
C GLU A 217 -30.64 -36.58 -22.90
N PHE A 218 -29.74 -37.31 -22.22
CA PHE A 218 -30.01 -37.96 -20.94
C PHE A 218 -29.01 -37.44 -19.91
N LYS A 219 -29.51 -36.97 -18.77
CA LYS A 219 -28.69 -36.48 -17.65
C LYS A 219 -29.21 -37.08 -16.34
N SER A 220 -28.32 -37.41 -15.40
CA SER A 220 -28.79 -37.76 -14.05
C SER A 220 -29.51 -36.57 -13.44
N CYS A 221 -30.59 -36.85 -12.73
CA CYS A 221 -31.46 -35.89 -12.10
C CYS A 221 -31.61 -36.24 -10.62
N GLY A 222 -31.50 -35.23 -9.75
CA GLY A 222 -31.64 -35.39 -8.32
C GLY A 222 -32.15 -34.12 -7.68
N GLU A 223 -32.25 -34.16 -6.36
CA GLU A 223 -32.68 -33.01 -5.58
C GLU A 223 -31.70 -31.84 -5.70
N LEU A 224 -32.22 -30.62 -5.53
CA LEU A 224 -31.40 -29.42 -5.64
C LEU A 224 -30.35 -29.44 -4.52
N THR A 225 -29.08 -29.41 -4.91
CA THR A 225 -27.96 -29.24 -3.97
C THR A 225 -27.34 -27.88 -4.14
N THR A 226 -27.34 -27.10 -3.06
CA THR A 226 -26.69 -25.80 -3.01
C THR A 226 -25.50 -25.78 -2.07
N LEU A 227 -24.48 -25.00 -2.44
CA LEU A 227 -23.34 -24.68 -1.60
C LEU A 227 -23.48 -23.29 -0.99
N SER A 228 -23.22 -23.19 0.31
CA SER A 228 -23.19 -21.94 1.06
C SER A 228 -22.01 -21.92 2.04
N SER A 229 -21.73 -20.74 2.62
CA SER A 229 -20.79 -20.58 3.72
C SER A 229 -21.39 -19.67 4.79
N PRO A 230 -21.19 -19.94 6.08
CA PRO A 230 -21.59 -19.01 7.15
C PRO A 230 -20.89 -17.64 7.05
N SER A 231 -19.74 -17.57 6.37
CA SER A 231 -18.93 -16.35 6.23
C SER A 231 -19.29 -15.50 5.01
N SER A 232 -20.30 -15.88 4.21
CA SER A 232 -20.70 -15.15 3.01
C SER A 232 -22.17 -15.33 2.68
N THR A 233 -22.80 -14.29 2.13
CA THR A 233 -24.11 -14.42 1.50
C THR A 233 -23.95 -14.92 0.06
N GLY A 234 -24.73 -15.93 -0.32
CA GLY A 234 -24.69 -16.52 -1.67
C GLY A 234 -23.61 -17.59 -1.83
N ASN A 235 -23.12 -17.75 -3.06
CA ASN A 235 -22.16 -18.78 -3.46
C ASN A 235 -20.79 -18.20 -3.83
N SER A 236 -20.41 -17.07 -3.24
CA SER A 236 -19.11 -16.46 -3.47
C SER A 236 -18.55 -15.85 -2.20
N PHE A 237 -17.25 -15.99 -2.01
CA PHE A 237 -16.51 -15.36 -0.93
C PHE A 237 -15.30 -14.63 -1.49
N THR A 238 -15.12 -13.38 -1.08
CA THR A 238 -14.00 -12.54 -1.51
C THR A 238 -13.22 -12.11 -0.30
N THR A 239 -11.90 -12.31 -0.34
CA THR A 239 -10.99 -11.92 0.75
C THR A 239 -9.70 -11.36 0.18
N CYS A 240 -8.96 -10.61 0.98
CA CYS A 240 -7.62 -10.15 0.63
C CYS A 240 -6.62 -11.32 0.65
N VAL A 241 -5.52 -11.17 -0.07
CA VAL A 241 -4.43 -12.14 -0.03
C VAL A 241 -3.95 -12.37 1.40
N GLY A 242 -3.87 -13.64 1.78
CA GLY A 242 -3.56 -14.10 3.12
C GLY A 242 -4.13 -15.50 3.33
N ALA A 243 -3.46 -16.31 4.15
CA ALA A 243 -3.92 -17.66 4.44
C ALA A 243 -5.32 -17.61 5.07
N THR A 244 -6.34 -17.96 4.28
CA THR A 244 -7.73 -17.97 4.72
C THR A 244 -8.22 -19.40 4.79
N SER A 245 -9.01 -19.69 5.82
CA SER A 245 -9.80 -20.92 5.91
C SER A 245 -11.28 -20.57 5.83
N LEU A 246 -12.05 -21.36 5.08
CA LEU A 246 -13.47 -21.14 4.85
C LEU A 246 -14.24 -22.44 5.05
N GLN A 247 -15.29 -22.40 5.87
CA GLN A 247 -16.22 -23.52 6.00
C GLN A 247 -17.29 -23.43 4.91
N LEU A 248 -17.46 -24.50 4.16
CA LEU A 248 -18.49 -24.68 3.15
C LEU A 248 -19.50 -25.71 3.63
N GLN A 249 -20.76 -25.51 3.25
CA GLN A 249 -21.89 -26.39 3.57
C GLN A 249 -22.64 -26.74 2.28
N ALA A 250 -22.83 -28.03 2.02
CA ALA A 250 -23.74 -28.54 1.03
C ALA A 250 -25.11 -28.78 1.67
N THR A 251 -26.17 -28.31 1.02
CA THR A 251 -27.56 -28.50 1.44
C THR A 251 -28.35 -29.09 0.28
N THR A 252 -28.96 -30.26 0.48
CA THR A 252 -29.81 -30.93 -0.51
C THR A 252 -31.28 -30.86 -0.06
N THR A 253 -32.21 -30.48 -0.93
CA THR A 253 -33.61 -30.17 -0.56
C THR A 253 -34.48 -31.38 -0.16
N GLY A 254 -34.06 -32.61 -0.47
CA GLY A 254 -34.85 -33.81 -0.18
C GLY A 254 -34.54 -34.48 1.15
N SER A 255 -35.34 -35.51 1.47
CA SER A 255 -35.28 -36.26 2.73
C SER A 255 -34.60 -37.62 2.61
N ALA A 256 -34.09 -37.99 1.43
CA ALA A 256 -33.36 -39.24 1.23
C ALA A 256 -31.98 -39.19 1.89
N THR A 257 -31.31 -40.34 1.95
CA THR A 257 -29.87 -40.37 2.26
C THR A 257 -29.09 -39.96 1.00
N TYR A 258 -28.12 -39.07 1.18
CA TYR A 258 -27.27 -38.58 0.10
C TYR A 258 -25.79 -38.80 0.43
N PHE A 259 -25.02 -39.12 -0.60
CA PHE A 259 -23.58 -39.26 -0.53
C PHE A 259 -22.94 -38.11 -1.30
N TYR A 260 -21.86 -37.55 -0.74
CA TYR A 260 -21.20 -36.36 -1.25
C TYR A 260 -19.75 -36.68 -1.60
N GLN A 261 -19.24 -36.01 -2.63
CA GLN A 261 -17.82 -35.97 -2.96
C GLN A 261 -17.50 -34.53 -3.36
N TRP A 262 -16.80 -33.81 -2.47
CA TRP A 262 -16.37 -32.45 -2.76
C TRP A 262 -15.31 -32.45 -3.85
N GLN A 263 -15.37 -31.43 -4.70
CA GLN A 263 -14.42 -31.19 -5.77
C GLN A 263 -13.86 -29.77 -5.70
N THR A 264 -12.62 -29.62 -6.13
CA THR A 264 -11.93 -28.32 -6.28
C THR A 264 -11.55 -28.06 -7.72
N SER A 265 -11.43 -26.78 -8.08
CA SER A 265 -10.93 -26.33 -9.37
C SER A 265 -10.18 -25.00 -9.24
N THR A 266 -9.18 -24.79 -10.10
CA THR A 266 -8.44 -23.53 -10.23
C THR A 266 -8.93 -22.66 -11.39
N ASN A 267 -9.75 -23.22 -12.30
CA ASN A 267 -10.23 -22.55 -13.53
C ASN A 267 -11.76 -22.58 -13.70
N GLY A 268 -12.48 -23.29 -12.82
CA GLY A 268 -13.93 -23.44 -12.86
C GLY A 268 -14.44 -24.49 -13.86
N THR A 269 -13.56 -25.12 -14.65
CA THR A 269 -13.93 -26.07 -15.71
C THR A 269 -13.36 -27.47 -15.50
N THR A 270 -12.12 -27.57 -15.01
CA THR A 270 -11.46 -28.84 -14.68
C THR A 270 -11.58 -29.09 -13.18
N TRP A 271 -12.19 -30.21 -12.80
CA TRP A 271 -12.55 -30.51 -11.42
C TRP A 271 -11.84 -31.75 -10.93
N ILE A 272 -11.33 -31.69 -9.70
CA ILE A 272 -10.59 -32.77 -9.04
C ILE A 272 -11.32 -33.13 -7.74
N ASP A 273 -11.54 -34.42 -7.51
CA ASP A 273 -12.13 -34.92 -6.26
C ASP A 273 -11.16 -34.68 -5.09
N ILE A 274 -11.67 -34.14 -3.99
CA ILE A 274 -10.92 -33.94 -2.76
C ILE A 274 -11.01 -35.21 -1.93
N VAL A 275 -9.88 -35.93 -1.82
CA VAL A 275 -9.84 -37.25 -1.19
C VAL A 275 -10.39 -37.21 0.25
N GLY A 276 -11.41 -38.03 0.52
CA GLY A 276 -12.02 -38.17 1.85
C GLY A 276 -13.02 -37.07 2.24
N ALA A 277 -13.20 -36.04 1.40
CA ALA A 277 -14.17 -34.99 1.64
C ALA A 277 -15.57 -35.45 1.21
N ASN A 278 -16.22 -36.23 2.08
CA ASN A 278 -17.49 -36.90 1.79
C ASN A 278 -18.64 -36.46 2.72
N ALA A 279 -18.37 -35.53 3.63
CA ALA A 279 -19.35 -34.97 4.55
C ALA A 279 -20.18 -33.86 3.89
N THR A 280 -21.29 -33.47 4.53
CA THR A 280 -22.10 -32.33 4.08
C THR A 280 -21.38 -30.99 4.28
N SER A 281 -20.35 -30.93 5.12
CA SER A 281 -19.49 -29.76 5.30
C SER A 281 -18.06 -30.04 4.89
N TYR A 282 -17.36 -29.00 4.44
CA TYR A 282 -15.95 -29.06 4.08
C TYR A 282 -15.24 -27.77 4.49
N THR A 283 -14.08 -27.90 5.16
CA THR A 283 -13.24 -26.75 5.51
C THR A 283 -12.12 -26.63 4.51
N ALA A 284 -12.21 -25.62 3.64
CA ALA A 284 -11.11 -25.25 2.76
C ALA A 284 -10.05 -24.49 3.56
N THR A 285 -8.79 -24.93 3.51
CA THR A 285 -7.67 -24.31 4.24
C THR A 285 -6.60 -23.81 3.28
N ASN A 286 -5.80 -22.83 3.71
CA ASN A 286 -4.64 -22.31 2.96
C ASN A 286 -5.01 -21.77 1.56
N LEU A 287 -6.12 -21.05 1.45
CA LEU A 287 -6.55 -20.44 0.19
C LEU A 287 -5.70 -19.21 -0.12
N THR A 288 -4.78 -19.33 -1.09
CA THR A 288 -3.88 -18.25 -1.51
C THR A 288 -4.13 -17.76 -2.95
N SER A 289 -4.97 -18.45 -3.71
CA SER A 289 -5.34 -18.13 -5.09
C SER A 289 -6.84 -18.31 -5.30
N PRO A 290 -7.42 -17.69 -6.35
CA PRO A 290 -8.80 -17.96 -6.73
C PRO A 290 -9.05 -19.47 -6.87
N THR A 291 -10.11 -19.96 -6.23
CA THR A 291 -10.41 -21.38 -6.13
C THR A 291 -11.91 -21.57 -6.21
N PHE A 292 -12.36 -22.64 -6.85
CA PHE A 292 -13.77 -22.98 -7.01
C PHE A 292 -14.05 -24.31 -6.33
N PHE A 293 -15.21 -24.41 -5.68
CA PHE A 293 -15.68 -25.64 -5.06
C PHE A 293 -17.05 -26.02 -5.62
N ARG A 294 -17.27 -27.32 -5.76
CA ARG A 294 -18.60 -27.92 -6.01
C ARG A 294 -18.65 -29.28 -5.32
N THR A 295 -19.81 -29.90 -5.25
CA THR A 295 -19.93 -31.30 -4.81
C THR A 295 -20.69 -32.13 -5.83
N LYS A 296 -20.24 -33.38 -6.02
CA LYS A 296 -21.09 -34.44 -6.58
C LYS A 296 -22.05 -34.92 -5.51
N VAL A 297 -23.25 -35.33 -5.91
CA VAL A 297 -24.25 -35.92 -5.03
C VAL A 297 -24.92 -37.11 -5.70
N ALA A 298 -25.05 -38.21 -4.96
CA ALA A 298 -25.82 -39.38 -5.40
C ALA A 298 -26.66 -39.93 -4.24
N GLN A 299 -27.79 -40.57 -4.55
CA GLN A 299 -28.63 -41.26 -3.56
C GLN A 299 -28.10 -42.68 -3.25
N ASP A 300 -27.28 -43.23 -4.14
CA ASP A 300 -26.60 -44.51 -3.97
C ASP A 300 -25.08 -44.26 -3.99
N ALA A 301 -24.38 -44.77 -2.98
CA ALA A 301 -22.94 -44.56 -2.83
C ALA A 301 -22.13 -45.13 -4.01
N SER A 302 -22.63 -46.19 -4.65
CA SER A 302 -21.99 -46.81 -5.82
C SER A 302 -21.96 -45.88 -7.04
N ASN A 303 -22.90 -44.95 -7.13
CA ASN A 303 -23.05 -44.03 -8.26
C ASN A 303 -22.29 -42.71 -8.09
N LEU A 304 -21.80 -42.42 -6.88
CA LEU A 304 -21.17 -41.14 -6.55
C LEU A 304 -19.94 -40.82 -7.42
N ASN A 305 -19.14 -41.83 -7.73
CA ASN A 305 -17.91 -41.66 -8.51
C ASN A 305 -18.16 -41.68 -10.02
N ASN A 306 -19.38 -41.99 -10.47
CA ASN A 306 -19.76 -41.97 -11.87
C ASN A 306 -20.44 -40.63 -12.20
N ASN A 307 -19.74 -39.77 -12.95
CA ASN A 307 -20.23 -38.44 -13.31
C ASN A 307 -21.58 -38.45 -14.07
N PHE A 308 -21.92 -39.56 -14.72
CA PHE A 308 -23.18 -39.73 -15.44
C PHE A 308 -24.35 -40.10 -14.53
N CYS A 309 -24.08 -40.45 -13.27
CA CYS A 309 -25.06 -40.96 -12.32
C CYS A 309 -25.08 -40.19 -10.99
N SER A 310 -24.21 -39.21 -10.86
CA SER A 310 -24.19 -38.22 -9.78
C SER A 310 -24.62 -36.86 -10.31
N THR A 311 -25.36 -36.10 -9.51
CA THR A 311 -25.66 -34.70 -9.83
C THR A 311 -24.57 -33.78 -9.30
N ILE A 312 -24.52 -32.55 -9.81
CA ILE A 312 -23.52 -31.56 -9.42
C ILE A 312 -24.23 -30.36 -8.79
N SER A 313 -23.70 -29.84 -7.68
CA SER A 313 -24.18 -28.61 -7.05
C SER A 313 -23.92 -27.36 -7.90
N ASN A 314 -24.41 -26.20 -7.47
CA ASN A 314 -23.85 -24.93 -7.95
C ASN A 314 -22.36 -24.83 -7.57
N ILE A 315 -21.65 -23.96 -8.29
CA ILE A 315 -20.25 -23.62 -8.00
C ILE A 315 -20.20 -22.58 -6.88
N PHE A 316 -19.34 -22.79 -5.89
CA PHE A 316 -18.94 -21.81 -4.90
C PHE A 316 -17.60 -21.19 -5.30
N THR A 317 -17.55 -19.87 -5.46
CA THR A 317 -16.37 -19.16 -5.97
C THR A 317 -15.63 -18.45 -4.85
N ILE A 318 -14.32 -18.67 -4.74
CA ILE A 318 -13.45 -17.93 -3.84
C ILE A 318 -12.56 -17.02 -4.66
N SER A 319 -12.67 -15.72 -4.40
CA SER A 319 -11.87 -14.66 -5.02
C SER A 319 -10.84 -14.13 -4.02
N ILE A 320 -9.57 -14.10 -4.44
CA ILE A 320 -8.47 -13.53 -3.65
C ILE A 320 -8.07 -12.20 -4.27
N LEU A 321 -8.25 -11.12 -3.52
CA LEU A 321 -7.89 -9.77 -3.91
C LEU A 321 -6.41 -9.53 -3.65
N ALA A 322 -5.72 -8.95 -4.62
CA ALA A 322 -4.32 -8.57 -4.47
C ALA A 322 -4.14 -7.49 -3.39
N SER A 323 -3.02 -7.54 -2.67
CA SER A 323 -2.60 -6.43 -1.82
C SER A 323 -2.28 -5.20 -2.67
N PRO A 324 -2.61 -3.98 -2.20
CA PRO A 324 -2.15 -2.77 -2.85
C PRO A 324 -0.63 -2.67 -2.78
N THR A 325 -0.06 -1.91 -3.72
CA THR A 325 1.36 -1.52 -3.68
C THR A 325 1.63 -0.63 -2.46
N ASN A 326 2.80 -0.79 -1.85
CA ASN A 326 3.23 0.08 -0.75
C ASN A 326 3.30 1.55 -1.21
N ALA A 327 3.17 2.47 -0.26
CA ALA A 327 3.39 3.90 -0.54
C ALA A 327 4.89 4.16 -0.76
N ALA A 328 5.22 5.14 -1.58
CA ALA A 328 6.59 5.63 -1.74
C ALA A 328 6.88 6.72 -0.71
N SER A 329 7.96 6.60 0.05
CA SER A 329 8.40 7.66 0.96
C SER A 329 8.89 8.88 0.18
N ASN A 330 8.53 10.09 0.61
CA ASN A 330 9.11 11.33 0.09
C ASN A 330 10.47 11.68 0.74
N GLY A 331 11.02 10.76 1.55
CA GLY A 331 12.31 10.89 2.19
C GLY A 331 12.21 11.10 3.70
N ASP A 332 13.35 10.84 4.35
CA ASP A 332 13.52 11.06 5.78
C ASP A 332 13.71 12.54 6.10
N ALA A 333 13.35 12.95 7.32
CA ALA A 333 13.48 14.32 7.78
C ALA A 333 14.54 14.43 8.88
N ILE A 334 15.39 15.46 8.79
CA ILE A 334 16.31 15.86 9.86
C ILE A 334 16.08 17.32 10.22
N ILE A 335 15.91 17.60 11.51
CA ILE A 335 15.66 18.95 12.01
C ILE A 335 16.48 19.30 13.25
N CYS A 336 16.55 20.58 13.56
CA CYS A 336 17.07 21.09 14.83
C CYS A 336 15.98 21.11 15.91
N SER A 337 16.31 20.81 17.16
CA SER A 337 15.33 20.77 18.28
C SER A 337 14.67 22.11 18.57
N ASN A 338 15.20 23.22 18.04
CA ASN A 338 14.61 24.56 18.15
C ASN A 338 13.73 24.94 16.94
N ARG A 339 13.44 24.00 16.03
CA ARG A 339 12.57 24.19 14.87
C ARG A 339 11.29 23.38 15.02
N THR A 340 10.24 23.83 14.36
CA THR A 340 8.98 23.09 14.26
C THR A 340 9.21 21.75 13.56
N ILE A 341 8.67 20.67 14.12
CA ILE A 341 8.71 19.34 13.50
C ILE A 341 7.91 19.36 12.19
N PRO A 342 8.51 18.97 11.04
CA PRO A 342 7.81 18.92 9.76
C PRO A 342 6.89 17.71 9.69
N SER A 343 5.90 17.78 8.82
CA SER A 343 5.13 16.60 8.43
C SER A 343 6.00 15.66 7.59
N LEU A 344 6.01 14.38 7.95
CA LEU A 344 6.46 13.30 7.09
C LEU A 344 5.39 13.04 6.02
N SER A 345 5.80 12.57 4.84
CA SER A 345 4.86 12.31 3.76
C SER A 345 5.25 11.12 2.91
N VAL A 346 4.22 10.49 2.34
CA VAL A 346 4.35 9.41 1.36
C VAL A 346 3.43 9.69 0.18
N VAL A 347 3.69 9.05 -0.96
CA VAL A 347 2.83 9.06 -2.13
C VAL A 347 2.19 7.68 -2.29
N SER A 348 0.88 7.65 -2.52
CA SER A 348 0.12 6.44 -2.84
C SER A 348 -0.72 6.68 -4.09
N VAL A 349 -1.14 5.60 -4.75
CA VAL A 349 -1.98 5.67 -5.94
C VAL A 349 -3.42 6.04 -5.59
N ALA A 350 -4.17 6.59 -6.56
CA ALA A 350 -5.57 6.97 -6.36
C ALA A 350 -6.44 5.77 -5.93
N GLY A 351 -7.44 6.02 -5.07
CA GLY A 351 -8.32 4.99 -4.52
C GLY A 351 -7.74 4.22 -3.32
N MET A 352 -6.58 4.65 -2.80
CA MET A 352 -5.94 4.10 -1.60
C MET A 352 -5.99 5.07 -0.43
N GLY A 353 -6.14 4.54 0.78
CA GLY A 353 -5.90 5.23 2.04
C GLY A 353 -4.51 4.90 2.59
N VAL A 354 -4.01 5.73 3.49
CA VAL A 354 -2.72 5.55 4.17
C VAL A 354 -2.88 5.73 5.68
N ASP A 355 -2.52 4.70 6.44
CA ASP A 355 -2.51 4.73 7.90
C ASP A 355 -1.07 4.72 8.44
N TRP A 356 -0.77 5.56 9.43
CA TRP A 356 0.56 5.67 10.05
C TRP A 356 0.63 4.94 11.38
N TYR A 357 1.74 4.25 11.61
CA TYR A 357 1.99 3.45 12.81
C TYR A 357 3.37 3.71 13.42
N ASP A 358 3.52 3.39 14.70
CA ASP A 358 4.78 3.47 15.46
C ASP A 358 5.69 2.22 15.31
N ALA A 359 5.23 1.19 14.58
CA ALA A 359 5.97 -0.06 14.39
C ALA A 359 5.80 -0.62 12.97
N ALA A 360 6.78 -1.42 12.52
CA ALA A 360 6.77 -2.08 11.21
C ALA A 360 5.63 -3.10 11.04
N SER A 361 5.15 -3.67 12.15
CA SER A 361 4.01 -4.60 12.21
C SER A 361 3.34 -4.46 13.58
N GLY A 362 2.01 -4.53 13.64
CA GLY A 362 1.27 -4.27 14.88
C GLY A 362 1.35 -2.79 15.28
N GLY A 363 1.66 -2.51 16.54
CA GLY A 363 1.84 -1.13 17.05
C GLY A 363 0.54 -0.33 17.19
N ASN A 364 0.68 0.94 17.56
CA ASN A 364 -0.43 1.88 17.68
C ASN A 364 -0.67 2.63 16.37
N LEU A 365 -1.94 2.80 16.01
CA LEU A 365 -2.34 3.68 14.92
C LEU A 365 -2.15 5.14 15.36
N LEU A 366 -1.32 5.88 14.64
CA LEU A 366 -0.95 7.27 14.93
C LEU A 366 -1.81 8.26 14.15
N GLN A 367 -2.12 7.95 12.90
CA GLN A 367 -2.94 8.78 12.02
C GLN A 367 -3.60 7.89 10.96
N SER A 368 -4.91 8.02 10.77
CA SER A 368 -5.63 7.26 9.74
C SER A 368 -5.87 8.07 8.48
N ASN A 369 -5.94 7.38 7.34
CA ASN A 369 -6.35 7.90 6.05
C ASN A 369 -5.69 9.24 5.66
N SER A 370 -4.37 9.33 5.80
CA SER A 370 -3.58 10.53 5.49
C SER A 370 -2.24 10.17 4.87
N THR A 371 -1.92 10.80 3.74
CA THR A 371 -0.59 10.69 3.10
C THR A 371 0.50 11.45 3.86
N THR A 372 0.14 12.21 4.90
CA THR A 372 1.07 12.96 5.74
C THR A 372 0.84 12.66 7.23
N TYR A 373 1.92 12.76 8.00
CA TYR A 373 1.88 12.62 9.46
C TYR A 373 2.93 13.51 10.12
N THR A 374 2.52 14.32 11.10
CA THR A 374 3.45 15.13 11.91
C THR A 374 3.68 14.45 13.26
N PRO A 375 4.85 13.83 13.49
CA PRO A 375 5.17 13.22 14.78
C PRO A 375 5.46 14.28 15.85
N ILE A 376 5.50 13.83 17.12
CA ILE A 376 5.81 14.68 18.28
C ILE A 376 7.24 14.50 18.81
N ALA A 377 7.96 13.48 18.33
CA ALA A 377 9.30 13.14 18.75
C ALA A 377 10.07 12.45 17.61
N ALA A 378 11.39 12.35 17.74
CA ALA A 378 12.23 11.58 16.82
C ALA A 378 11.85 10.09 16.84
N GLY A 379 11.97 9.42 15.69
CA GLY A 379 11.62 8.01 15.55
C GLY A 379 11.39 7.59 14.10
N THR A 380 11.22 6.30 13.89
CA THR A 380 10.80 5.73 12.60
C THR A 380 9.30 5.48 12.63
N PHE A 381 8.59 6.02 11.65
CA PHE A 381 7.15 5.89 11.50
C PHE A 381 6.81 5.12 10.23
N TYR A 382 5.71 4.38 10.23
CA TYR A 382 5.43 3.38 9.22
C TYR A 382 4.08 3.63 8.55
N ALA A 383 4.09 3.87 7.24
CA ALA A 383 2.89 4.07 6.44
C ALA A 383 2.38 2.74 5.86
N GLU A 384 1.15 2.36 6.19
CA GLU A 384 0.41 1.21 5.67
C GLU A 384 -0.61 1.68 4.63
N VAL A 385 -0.57 1.10 3.44
CA VAL A 385 -1.55 1.41 2.39
C VAL A 385 -2.70 0.43 2.48
N TYR A 386 -3.93 0.92 2.29
CA TYR A 386 -5.09 0.06 2.15
C TYR A 386 -6.00 0.54 1.01
N ASN A 387 -6.68 -0.40 0.34
CA ASN A 387 -7.66 -0.08 -0.68
C ASN A 387 -8.95 0.45 -0.04
N LEU A 388 -9.44 1.61 -0.47
CA LEU A 388 -10.61 2.26 0.14
C LEU A 388 -11.93 1.49 -0.06
N LEU A 389 -12.01 0.62 -1.08
CA LEU A 389 -13.21 -0.18 -1.36
C LEU A 389 -13.17 -1.54 -0.68
N THR A 390 -12.01 -2.22 -0.74
CA THR A 390 -11.89 -3.62 -0.30
C THR A 390 -11.26 -3.78 1.06
N ASN A 391 -10.66 -2.71 1.60
CA ASN A 391 -9.88 -2.68 2.83
C ASN A 391 -8.66 -3.61 2.83
N CYS A 392 -8.22 -4.09 1.66
CA CYS A 392 -7.01 -4.89 1.54
C CYS A 392 -5.78 -4.04 1.80
N LYS A 393 -4.90 -4.54 2.67
CA LYS A 393 -3.71 -3.85 3.16
C LYS A 393 -2.45 -4.27 2.42
N SER A 394 -1.48 -3.37 2.35
CA SER A 394 -0.15 -3.64 1.86
C SER A 394 0.54 -4.72 2.70
N LEU A 395 1.36 -5.55 2.06
CA LEU A 395 2.04 -6.67 2.75
C LEU A 395 3.08 -6.20 3.77
N VAL A 396 3.64 -5.01 3.56
CA VAL A 396 4.59 -4.37 4.45
C VAL A 396 4.25 -2.88 4.56
N ARG A 397 4.79 -2.22 5.59
CA ARG A 397 4.67 -0.78 5.78
C ARG A 397 5.93 -0.07 5.29
N THR A 398 5.77 1.15 4.77
CA THR A 398 6.88 2.00 4.31
C THR A 398 7.43 2.80 5.50
N PRO A 399 8.71 2.63 5.89
CA PRO A 399 9.31 3.41 6.96
C PRO A 399 9.67 4.83 6.50
N VAL A 400 9.52 5.80 7.41
CA VAL A 400 10.00 7.19 7.26
C VAL A 400 10.61 7.62 8.59
N LEU A 401 11.88 8.05 8.57
CA LEU A 401 12.63 8.43 9.77
C LEU A 401 12.58 9.94 10.01
N LEU A 402 12.29 10.33 11.26
CA LEU A 402 12.54 11.68 11.77
C LEU A 402 13.73 11.67 12.73
N THR A 403 14.75 12.45 12.40
CA THR A 403 15.90 12.73 13.26
C THR A 403 15.81 14.15 13.82
N ILE A 404 15.94 14.30 15.13
CA ILE A 404 15.99 15.61 15.80
C ILE A 404 17.39 15.82 16.39
N VAL A 405 18.13 16.78 15.85
CA VAL A 405 19.47 17.19 16.32
C VAL A 405 19.30 18.27 17.41
N PRO A 406 19.94 18.14 18.58
CA PRO A 406 19.90 19.17 19.61
C PRO A 406 20.43 20.53 19.11
N ALA A 407 19.78 21.62 19.52
CA ALA A 407 20.24 22.96 19.23
C ALA A 407 21.62 23.23 19.86
N PRO A 408 22.59 23.76 19.09
CA PRO A 408 23.92 24.04 19.62
C PRO A 408 23.87 25.18 20.64
N ILE A 409 24.77 25.12 21.62
CA ILE A 409 24.97 26.16 22.63
C ILE A 409 26.40 26.70 22.55
N ALA A 410 26.60 27.97 22.89
CA ALA A 410 27.93 28.55 23.08
C ALA A 410 27.89 29.66 24.13
N THR A 411 29.03 29.83 24.81
CA THR A 411 29.31 30.82 25.84
C THR A 411 30.69 31.42 25.56
N ILE A 412 30.92 32.61 26.08
CA ILE A 412 32.16 33.38 25.86
C ILE A 412 32.67 33.91 27.20
N ASN A 413 33.97 33.79 27.43
CA ASN A 413 34.65 34.27 28.64
C ASN A 413 35.98 34.92 28.26
N ALA A 414 36.40 35.92 29.03
CA ALA A 414 37.71 36.57 28.90
C ALA A 414 38.16 37.11 30.25
N VAL A 415 39.42 37.53 30.37
CA VAL A 415 39.86 38.31 31.53
C VAL A 415 39.24 39.71 31.48
N ASN A 416 38.91 40.27 32.65
CA ASN A 416 38.18 41.53 32.73
C ASN A 416 39.02 42.76 32.35
N ALA A 417 40.34 42.75 32.60
CA ALA A 417 41.20 43.90 32.32
C ALA A 417 42.65 43.51 31.99
N ILE A 418 43.28 44.28 31.10
CA ILE A 418 44.70 44.18 30.72
C ILE A 418 45.32 45.57 30.56
N CYS A 419 46.64 45.62 30.35
CA CYS A 419 47.38 46.86 30.10
C CYS A 419 47.50 47.17 28.61
N ALA A 420 47.57 48.47 28.28
CA ALA A 420 47.72 48.92 26.92
C ALA A 420 48.94 48.29 26.24
N GLY A 421 48.74 47.70 25.06
CA GLY A 421 49.76 47.00 24.29
C GLY A 421 49.88 45.50 24.59
N ASN A 422 49.19 44.98 25.61
CA ASN A 422 49.17 43.54 25.89
C ASN A 422 48.07 42.82 25.10
N SER A 423 48.25 41.51 24.92
CA SER A 423 47.24 40.58 24.43
C SER A 423 46.72 39.67 25.54
N THR A 424 45.55 39.07 25.33
CA THR A 424 44.95 38.07 26.22
C THR A 424 44.14 37.05 25.42
N SER A 425 43.53 36.09 26.10
CA SER A 425 42.71 35.05 25.50
C SER A 425 41.23 35.28 25.74
N VAL A 426 40.44 35.13 24.67
CA VAL A 426 38.98 34.99 24.70
C VAL A 426 38.67 33.52 24.48
N ILE A 427 37.93 32.92 25.41
CA ILE A 427 37.62 31.50 25.42
C ILE A 427 36.13 31.31 25.09
N PHE A 428 35.87 30.50 24.08
CA PHE A 428 34.55 30.07 23.68
C PHE A 428 34.33 28.64 24.18
N ASN A 429 33.19 28.37 24.82
CA ASN A 429 32.81 27.01 25.24
C ASN A 429 31.39 26.70 24.77
N GLY A 430 31.10 25.47 24.36
CA GLY A 430 29.81 25.12 23.81
C GLY A 430 29.70 23.68 23.32
N THR A 431 28.82 23.46 22.34
CA THR A 431 28.64 22.16 21.71
C THR A 431 29.91 21.74 20.95
N PRO A 432 30.46 20.53 21.18
CA PRO A 432 31.64 20.03 20.46
C PRO A 432 31.54 20.15 18.93
N ASN A 433 32.65 20.55 18.30
CA ASN A 433 32.79 20.75 16.86
C ASN A 433 31.84 21.81 16.25
N ALA A 434 31.08 22.56 17.04
CA ALA A 434 30.20 23.61 16.53
C ALA A 434 31.00 24.82 16.03
N VAL A 435 30.40 25.59 15.13
CA VAL A 435 30.99 26.84 14.62
C VAL A 435 30.30 28.01 15.28
N VAL A 436 31.05 28.84 15.99
CA VAL A 436 30.57 30.04 16.65
C VAL A 436 30.83 31.25 15.76
N ASN A 437 29.78 32.03 15.51
CA ASN A 437 29.86 33.37 14.93
C ASN A 437 29.89 34.41 16.05
N PHE A 438 30.87 35.30 16.02
CA PHE A 438 31.01 36.41 16.95
C PHE A 438 31.42 37.69 16.20
N ASN A 439 31.32 38.84 16.84
CA ASN A 439 31.92 40.07 16.33
C ASN A 439 32.76 40.75 17.41
N VAL A 440 33.62 41.65 16.97
CA VAL A 440 34.49 42.46 17.82
C VAL A 440 34.14 43.92 17.58
N ASP A 441 33.83 44.64 18.64
CA ASP A 441 33.50 46.08 18.63
C ASP A 441 32.42 46.46 17.61
N ALA A 442 31.36 45.63 17.52
CA ALA A 442 30.27 45.75 16.55
C ALA A 442 30.72 45.75 15.07
N GLY A 443 31.91 45.20 14.78
CA GLY A 443 32.43 45.01 13.43
C GLY A 443 31.80 43.83 12.68
N ALA A 444 32.48 43.38 11.62
CA ALA A 444 32.04 42.24 10.83
C ALA A 444 32.03 40.93 11.64
N ASN A 445 31.10 40.04 11.29
CA ASN A 445 31.03 38.71 11.88
C ASN A 445 32.26 37.88 11.50
N GLN A 446 32.80 37.19 12.49
CA GLN A 446 33.92 36.26 12.40
C GLN A 446 33.48 34.88 12.89
N THR A 447 34.17 33.83 12.44
CA THR A 447 33.90 32.44 12.81
C THR A 447 35.04 31.84 13.62
N ILE A 448 34.70 30.97 14.57
CA ILE A 448 35.66 30.09 15.25
C ILE A 448 35.01 28.71 15.47
N SER A 449 35.75 27.64 15.16
CA SER A 449 35.31 26.26 15.38
C SER A 449 35.73 25.78 16.76
N LEU A 450 34.79 25.23 17.52
CA LEU A 450 35.07 24.52 18.76
C LEU A 450 35.70 23.16 18.46
N ASP A 451 36.58 22.69 19.34
CA ASP A 451 37.19 21.36 19.26
C ASP A 451 36.21 20.23 19.66
N ASN A 452 36.71 19.00 19.74
CA ASN A 452 35.91 17.82 20.09
C ASN A 452 35.45 17.77 21.55
N ILE A 453 35.94 18.67 22.42
CA ILE A 453 35.46 18.84 23.79
C ILE A 453 34.59 20.10 23.95
N GLY A 454 34.45 20.90 22.89
CA GLY A 454 33.57 22.07 22.86
C GLY A 454 34.25 23.37 23.25
N THR A 455 35.57 23.49 23.11
CA THR A 455 36.32 24.69 23.46
C THR A 455 37.07 25.27 22.25
N ALA A 456 37.19 26.60 22.20
CA ALA A 456 38.14 27.28 21.32
C ALA A 456 38.71 28.52 22.03
N THR A 457 39.97 28.85 21.73
CA THR A 457 40.63 30.03 22.30
C THR A 457 41.09 30.95 21.18
N LEU A 458 40.69 32.21 21.27
CA LEU A 458 41.14 33.29 20.41
C LEU A 458 42.15 34.15 21.18
N LEU A 459 43.36 34.29 20.67
CA LEU A 459 44.34 35.25 21.18
C LEU A 459 44.02 36.64 20.60
N THR A 460 43.80 37.64 21.45
CA THR A 460 43.55 39.01 21.01
C THR A 460 44.82 39.60 20.40
N PRO A 461 44.70 40.59 19.48
CA PRO A 461 45.82 41.46 19.17
C PRO A 461 46.22 42.28 20.43
N ALA A 462 47.35 42.98 20.33
CA ALA A 462 47.72 43.99 21.33
C ALA A 462 46.65 45.09 21.37
N LEU A 463 45.99 45.28 22.51
CA LEU A 463 44.87 46.22 22.64
C LEU A 463 45.34 47.55 23.24
N ASN A 464 44.92 48.67 22.63
CA ASN A 464 45.20 50.03 23.12
C ASN A 464 43.94 50.77 23.61
N SER A 465 42.77 50.15 23.48
CA SER A 465 41.47 50.63 23.91
C SER A 465 40.60 49.45 24.33
N ASN A 466 39.57 49.69 25.15
CA ASN A 466 38.59 48.67 25.51
C ASN A 466 38.04 48.00 24.26
N SER A 467 37.85 46.68 24.31
CA SER A 467 37.32 45.90 23.21
C SER A 467 36.22 44.94 23.70
N THR A 468 35.13 44.85 22.94
CA THR A 468 33.95 44.05 23.25
C THR A 468 33.84 42.90 22.25
N TYR A 469 33.74 41.67 22.76
CA TYR A 469 33.53 40.47 21.96
C TYR A 469 32.11 39.96 22.21
N SER A 470 31.29 39.95 21.16
CA SER A 470 29.87 39.60 21.26
C SER A 470 29.55 38.37 20.44
N LEU A 471 28.87 37.40 21.05
CA LEU A 471 28.32 36.24 20.34
C LEU A 471 27.17 36.68 19.43
N VAL A 472 27.10 36.08 18.25
CA VAL A 472 26.04 36.34 17.26
C VAL A 472 25.22 35.08 17.03
N SER A 473 25.87 33.95 16.77
CA SER A 473 25.20 32.65 16.64
C SER A 473 26.16 31.49 16.83
N VAL A 474 25.61 30.28 16.99
CA VAL A 474 26.36 29.03 16.93
C VAL A 474 25.62 28.04 16.04
N ALA A 475 26.34 27.33 15.17
CA ALA A 475 25.79 26.35 14.25
C ALA A 475 26.40 24.95 14.49
N SER A 476 25.54 23.92 14.42
CA SER A 476 25.98 22.53 14.53
C SER A 476 26.82 22.13 13.31
N SER A 477 27.84 21.30 13.53
CA SER A 477 28.64 20.70 12.46
C SER A 477 27.95 19.54 11.74
N VAL A 478 26.90 18.97 12.35
CA VAL A 478 26.13 17.87 11.76
C VAL A 478 25.04 18.39 10.82
N LEU A 479 24.39 19.49 11.20
CA LEU A 479 23.30 20.09 10.44
C LEU A 479 23.45 21.61 10.44
N THR A 480 23.91 22.18 9.32
CA THR A 480 24.18 23.62 9.19
C THR A 480 22.94 24.49 9.43
N SER A 481 21.74 23.99 9.12
CA SER A 481 20.48 24.68 9.42
C SER A 481 20.11 24.67 10.91
N CYS A 482 20.79 23.86 11.72
CA CYS A 482 20.65 23.84 13.17
C CYS A 482 21.58 24.87 13.80
N ALA A 483 21.05 26.10 13.92
CA ALA A 483 21.75 27.22 14.53
C ALA A 483 20.92 27.89 15.63
N THR A 484 21.63 28.48 16.59
CA THR A 484 21.08 29.23 17.71
C THR A 484 21.62 30.66 17.65
N LEU A 485 20.73 31.66 17.73
CA LEU A 485 21.13 33.06 17.87
C LEU A 485 21.54 33.34 19.31
N LEU A 486 22.61 34.11 19.49
CA LEU A 486 23.19 34.43 20.79
C LEU A 486 23.40 35.95 20.92
N SER A 487 23.50 36.44 22.15
CA SER A 487 23.69 37.88 22.43
C SER A 487 24.59 38.17 23.63
N SER A 488 25.19 37.14 24.24
CA SER A 488 26.17 37.32 25.32
C SER A 488 27.44 37.99 24.82
N GLN A 489 28.04 38.81 25.67
CA GLN A 489 29.27 39.53 25.34
C GLN A 489 30.23 39.56 26.54
N VAL A 490 31.51 39.72 26.26
CA VAL A 490 32.56 40.02 27.24
C VAL A 490 33.27 41.30 26.83
N ILE A 491 33.64 42.12 27.82
CA ILE A 491 34.37 43.37 27.62
C ILE A 491 35.74 43.21 28.26
N ILE A 492 36.79 43.46 27.48
CA ILE A 492 38.16 43.53 27.96
C ILE A 492 38.50 45.00 28.16
N ASN A 493 38.65 45.41 29.42
CA ASN A 493 39.02 46.77 29.76
C ASN A 493 40.54 46.96 29.59
N VAL A 494 40.96 48.00 28.86
CA VAL A 494 42.37 48.33 28.66
C VAL A 494 42.75 49.51 29.54
N ASN A 495 43.60 49.23 30.52
CA ASN A 495 44.17 50.24 31.40
C ASN A 495 45.38 50.90 30.71
N PRO A 496 45.48 52.24 30.74
CA PRO A 496 46.63 52.94 30.15
C PRO A 496 47.92 52.60 30.91
N ASN A 497 49.04 52.53 30.17
CA ASN A 497 50.34 52.34 30.79
C ASN A 497 50.74 53.60 31.58
N PRO A 498 51.33 53.44 32.79
CA PRO A 498 51.76 54.59 33.57
C PRO A 498 52.94 55.28 32.90
N VAL A 499 52.98 56.61 32.97
CA VAL A 499 54.01 57.46 32.40
C VAL A 499 54.73 58.25 33.49
N VAL A 500 56.00 58.58 33.28
CA VAL A 500 56.76 59.50 34.14
C VAL A 500 57.80 60.25 33.33
N VAL A 501 58.02 61.50 33.72
CA VAL A 501 59.10 62.36 33.24
C VAL A 501 59.90 62.84 34.45
N ILE A 502 61.22 62.80 34.34
CA ILE A 502 62.14 63.38 35.33
C ILE A 502 62.63 64.75 34.84
N SER A 503 62.65 65.74 35.73
CA SER A 503 63.06 67.11 35.45
C SER A 503 63.87 67.73 36.59
N GLY A 504 64.67 68.75 36.30
CA GLY A 504 65.49 69.45 37.29
C GLY A 504 66.60 70.27 36.62
N ASN A 505 67.51 70.84 37.41
CA ASN A 505 68.68 71.53 36.87
C ASN A 505 69.70 70.52 36.35
N SER A 506 69.98 70.55 35.04
CA SER A 506 70.95 69.65 34.37
C SER A 506 72.40 70.08 34.54
N THR A 507 72.66 71.27 35.09
CA THR A 507 74.00 71.76 35.41
C THR A 507 73.99 72.52 36.73
N ILE A 508 74.89 72.15 37.65
CA ILE A 508 75.06 72.81 38.95
C ILE A 508 76.55 73.01 39.25
N CYS A 509 76.89 73.91 40.17
CA CYS A 509 78.28 74.06 40.63
C CYS A 509 78.72 72.86 41.47
N THR A 510 80.00 72.46 41.37
CA THR A 510 80.61 71.46 42.24
C THR A 510 80.34 71.76 43.73
N GLY A 511 79.83 70.79 44.48
CA GLY A 511 79.49 70.93 45.91
C GLY A 511 78.09 71.49 46.20
N SER A 512 77.30 71.82 45.18
CA SER A 512 75.89 72.23 45.33
C SER A 512 74.93 71.04 45.20
N SER A 513 73.67 71.24 45.61
CA SER A 513 72.57 70.29 45.44
C SER A 513 71.48 70.84 44.53
N THR A 514 70.74 69.97 43.85
CA THR A 514 69.48 70.30 43.16
C THR A 514 68.36 69.34 43.55
N ILE A 515 67.12 69.76 43.34
CA ILE A 515 65.93 68.91 43.43
C ILE A 515 65.61 68.36 42.04
N LEU A 516 65.35 67.07 41.97
CA LEU A 516 64.75 66.39 40.83
C LEU A 516 63.26 66.20 41.09
N THR A 517 62.45 66.47 40.09
CA THR A 517 60.99 66.31 40.13
C THR A 517 60.58 65.25 39.13
N PHE A 518 59.95 64.19 39.63
CA PHE A 518 59.29 63.16 38.86
C PHE A 518 57.82 63.55 38.72
N THR A 519 57.33 63.68 37.49
CA THR A 519 55.93 64.00 37.19
C THR A 519 55.37 62.96 36.25
N GLY A 520 54.22 62.36 36.58
CA GLY A 520 53.71 61.20 35.87
C GLY A 520 52.32 60.76 36.34
N THR A 521 52.01 59.48 36.14
CA THR A 521 50.74 58.89 36.55
C THR A 521 50.62 58.88 38.08
N PRO A 522 49.51 59.41 38.65
CA PRO A 522 49.25 59.36 40.10
C PRO A 522 49.43 57.97 40.71
N ASP A 523 49.98 57.93 41.93
CA ASP A 523 50.19 56.72 42.74
C ASP A 523 51.11 55.65 42.12
N ALA A 524 51.72 55.92 40.97
CA ALA A 524 52.65 55.00 40.33
C ALA A 524 54.01 54.96 41.06
N ILE A 525 54.61 53.78 41.08
CA ILE A 525 55.93 53.52 41.66
C ILE A 525 56.96 53.55 40.52
N VAL A 526 57.90 54.48 40.60
CA VAL A 526 59.00 54.64 39.64
C VAL A 526 60.25 53.97 40.20
N THR A 527 60.80 53.03 39.45
CA THR A 527 62.10 52.42 39.72
C THR A 527 63.18 53.10 38.89
N TYR A 528 64.25 53.58 39.53
CA TYR A 528 65.37 54.25 38.89
C TYR A 528 66.71 53.79 39.48
N THR A 529 67.82 54.02 38.78
CA THR A 529 69.18 53.80 39.29
C THR A 529 69.97 55.11 39.29
N VAL A 530 70.97 55.17 40.16
CA VAL A 530 71.91 56.28 40.26
C VAL A 530 73.27 55.77 39.81
N ASN A 531 73.84 56.33 38.74
CA ASN A 531 75.11 55.90 38.12
C ASN A 531 75.19 54.39 37.83
N GLY A 532 74.07 53.75 37.44
CA GLY A 532 74.03 52.32 37.16
C GLY A 532 74.13 51.41 38.40
N GLY A 533 73.93 51.97 39.61
CA GLY A 533 73.87 51.20 40.86
C GLY A 533 72.58 50.39 41.05
N SER A 534 72.29 49.97 42.29
CA SER A 534 71.09 49.21 42.63
C SER A 534 69.79 49.97 42.39
N ASN A 535 68.73 49.27 41.98
CA ASN A 535 67.39 49.82 41.81
C ASN A 535 66.89 50.53 43.09
N GLN A 536 66.42 51.76 42.91
CA GLN A 536 65.74 52.58 43.91
C GLN A 536 64.29 52.78 43.47
N ASN A 537 63.37 52.95 44.43
CA ASN A 537 61.96 53.23 44.14
C ASN A 537 61.55 54.60 44.69
N ILE A 538 60.72 55.31 43.95
CA ILE A 538 60.04 56.53 44.40
C ILE A 538 58.57 56.46 43.97
N THR A 539 57.66 56.72 44.90
CA THR A 539 56.22 56.68 44.63
C THR A 539 55.71 58.09 44.33
N LEU A 540 55.02 58.26 43.22
CA LEU A 540 54.32 59.49 42.88
C LEU A 540 53.10 59.64 43.79
N ASN A 541 52.83 60.86 44.27
CA ASN A 541 51.65 61.11 45.09
C ASN A 541 50.34 61.05 44.27
N ASN A 542 49.20 61.32 44.92
CA ASN A 542 47.87 61.34 44.28
C ASN A 542 47.68 62.43 43.20
N THR A 543 48.64 63.36 43.05
CA THR A 543 48.68 64.33 41.95
C THR A 543 49.72 63.97 40.88
N GLY A 544 50.40 62.82 41.02
CA GLY A 544 51.39 62.35 40.04
C GLY A 544 52.78 62.92 40.21
N VAL A 545 53.14 63.45 41.38
CA VAL A 545 54.42 64.13 41.62
C VAL A 545 55.21 63.48 42.76
N ALA A 546 56.53 63.36 42.58
CA ALA A 546 57.49 63.10 43.66
C ALA A 546 58.77 63.90 43.46
N THR A 547 59.43 64.29 44.56
CA THR A 547 60.68 65.05 44.51
C THR A 547 61.81 64.30 45.21
N LEU A 548 63.02 64.43 44.66
CA LEU A 548 64.24 63.82 45.19
C LEU A 548 65.34 64.89 45.27
N SER A 549 65.87 65.13 46.47
CA SER A 549 67.07 65.96 46.61
C SER A 549 68.31 65.13 46.28
N THR A 550 69.17 65.68 45.41
CA THR A 550 70.42 65.02 44.99
C THR A 550 71.50 65.03 46.08
N GLY A 551 71.36 65.87 47.10
CA GLY A 551 72.45 66.18 48.02
C GLY A 551 73.59 66.94 47.32
N ASN A 552 74.67 67.23 48.04
CA ASN A 552 75.82 67.93 47.45
C ASN A 552 76.61 67.00 46.53
N LEU A 553 76.75 67.38 45.26
CA LEU A 553 77.40 66.53 44.25
C LEU A 553 78.86 66.96 44.01
N LEU A 554 79.77 65.98 44.05
CA LEU A 554 81.21 66.16 43.80
C LEU A 554 81.67 65.62 42.43
N THR A 555 80.86 64.78 41.79
CA THR A 555 81.06 64.27 40.43
C THR A 555 79.76 64.35 39.63
N ASN A 556 79.86 64.28 38.30
CA ASN A 556 78.68 64.12 37.45
C ASN A 556 77.88 62.89 37.90
N ILE A 557 76.55 62.99 37.87
CA ILE A 557 75.64 61.93 38.28
C ILE A 557 74.56 61.74 37.24
N SER A 558 74.16 60.50 37.02
CA SER A 558 73.11 60.11 36.08
C SER A 558 72.02 59.35 36.82
N TYR A 559 70.77 59.70 36.55
CA TYR A 559 69.57 59.03 37.03
C TYR A 559 68.92 58.33 35.83
N THR A 560 68.93 57.00 35.82
CA THR A 560 68.31 56.20 34.75
C THR A 560 66.99 55.66 35.24
N LEU A 561 65.89 56.01 34.58
CA LEU A 561 64.58 55.42 34.85
C LEU A 561 64.56 54.00 34.26
N ILE A 562 64.17 53.01 35.08
CA ILE A 562 64.19 51.58 34.71
C ILE A 562 62.78 51.05 34.47
N ASN A 563 61.84 51.37 35.36
CA ASN A 563 60.47 50.85 35.29
C ASN A 563 59.51 51.82 35.98
N ILE A 564 58.25 51.84 35.56
CA ILE A 564 57.16 52.45 36.30
C ILE A 564 56.00 51.46 36.39
N ALA A 565 55.39 51.35 37.57
CA ALA A 565 54.31 50.42 37.85
C ALA A 565 53.16 51.07 38.62
N LEU A 566 51.92 50.80 38.23
CA LEU A 566 50.73 51.10 39.03
C LEU A 566 50.47 49.94 40.00
N PRO A 567 50.34 50.17 41.32
CA PRO A 567 49.99 49.13 42.28
C PRO A 567 48.52 48.68 42.14
N GLY A 568 48.25 47.38 42.25
CA GLY A 568 46.88 46.81 42.22
C GLY A 568 46.73 45.55 41.36
N SER A 569 45.58 44.87 41.43
CA SER A 569 45.29 43.62 40.70
C SER A 569 45.19 43.78 39.18
N ALA A 570 45.08 45.02 38.68
CA ALA A 570 45.14 45.38 37.26
C ALA A 570 46.34 46.30 36.95
N GLY A 571 47.38 46.25 37.80
CA GLY A 571 48.53 47.14 37.77
C GLY A 571 49.36 47.01 36.50
N CYS A 572 49.47 48.11 35.75
CA CYS A 572 50.26 48.16 34.53
C CYS A 572 51.70 48.58 34.80
N THR A 573 52.62 47.97 34.06
CA THR A 573 54.05 48.24 34.16
C THR A 573 54.62 48.67 32.81
N GLN A 574 55.53 49.63 32.83
CA GLN A 574 56.25 50.09 31.64
C GLN A 574 57.74 50.16 31.94
N SER A 575 58.55 49.47 31.13
CA SER A 575 60.00 49.63 31.16
C SER A 575 60.41 50.96 30.55
N LEU A 576 61.38 51.61 31.18
CA LEU A 576 61.88 52.93 30.81
C LEU A 576 63.38 52.85 30.51
N THR A 577 63.88 53.79 29.72
CA THR A 577 65.32 53.92 29.38
C THR A 577 65.81 55.37 29.45
N GLN A 578 64.99 56.28 30.00
CA GLN A 578 65.29 57.70 30.05
C GLN A 578 66.41 57.97 31.06
N ILE A 579 67.41 58.76 30.66
CA ILE A 579 68.55 59.14 31.50
C ILE A 579 68.52 60.65 31.71
N PHE A 580 68.54 61.07 32.97
CA PHE A 580 68.73 62.46 33.36
C PHE A 580 70.14 62.63 33.94
N THR A 581 70.98 63.43 33.29
CA THR A 581 72.37 63.66 33.72
C THR A 581 72.52 65.07 34.30
N ILE A 582 73.18 65.16 35.43
CA ILE A 582 73.59 66.43 36.04
C ILE A 582 75.09 66.57 35.84
N ALA A 583 75.49 67.59 35.08
CA ALA A 583 76.88 67.96 34.87
C ALA A 583 77.34 68.99 35.92
N LEU A 584 78.56 68.85 36.41
CA LEU A 584 79.16 69.83 37.31
C LEU A 584 79.93 70.89 36.52
N SER A 585 79.62 72.15 36.79
CA SER A 585 80.40 73.29 36.33
C SER A 585 81.42 73.71 37.39
N LEU A 586 82.64 74.03 36.97
CA LEU A 586 83.69 74.54 37.85
C LEU A 586 83.40 76.00 38.22
N PHE A 587 83.74 76.38 39.45
CA PHE A 587 83.73 77.78 39.84
C PHE A 587 84.69 78.60 38.95
N PRO A 588 84.30 79.79 38.48
CA PRO A 588 85.22 80.65 37.74
C PRO A 588 86.38 81.06 38.66
N THR A 589 87.62 80.73 38.27
CA THR A 589 88.83 81.18 38.96
C THR A 589 89.17 82.60 38.57
N ALA A 590 89.14 83.54 39.52
CA ALA A 590 89.68 84.88 39.37
C ALA A 590 91.10 84.94 39.95
N SER A 591 92.09 85.35 39.14
CA SER A 591 93.45 85.64 39.58
C SER A 591 93.71 87.14 39.57
N ILE A 592 94.18 87.70 40.69
CA ILE A 592 94.64 89.10 40.79
C ILE A 592 96.16 89.13 40.67
N ILE A 593 96.69 90.00 39.80
CA ILE A 593 98.11 90.35 39.69
C ILE A 593 98.26 91.80 40.17
N ALA A 594 99.08 92.05 41.19
CA ALA A 594 99.40 93.40 41.66
C ALA A 594 100.68 93.90 40.99
N THR A 595 100.63 95.07 40.35
CA THR A 595 101.79 95.74 39.74
C THR A 595 102.19 96.99 40.53
N SER A 596 103.37 96.90 41.18
CA SER A 596 104.20 97.95 41.82
C SER A 596 104.04 98.21 43.33
N THR A 597 105.19 98.16 44.01
CA THR A 597 105.43 98.26 45.47
C THR A 597 106.37 99.44 45.80
N SER A 598 106.15 100.62 45.23
CA SER A 598 106.94 101.81 45.57
C SER A 598 106.09 103.08 45.60
N VAL A 599 106.07 103.71 46.78
CA VAL A 599 105.43 105.00 47.11
C VAL A 599 106.56 106.02 47.33
N CYS A 600 106.47 107.23 46.77
CA CYS A 600 107.38 108.34 47.07
C CYS A 600 106.80 109.21 48.20
N SER A 601 107.66 109.81 49.04
CA SER A 601 107.28 110.67 50.17
C SER A 601 107.27 112.17 49.82
N GLY A 602 106.16 112.87 50.14
CA GLY A 602 105.98 114.34 50.25
C GLY A 602 106.02 115.12 48.92
N TYR A 603 105.02 115.89 48.50
CA TYR A 603 103.92 116.61 49.17
C TYR A 603 102.52 116.07 48.88
#